data_AF-A0A511MF03-F1
#
_entry.id   AF-A0A511MF03-F1
#
_cell.length_a   1.000
_cell.length_b   1.000
_cell.length_c   1.000
_cell.angle_alpha   90.00
_cell.angle_beta   90.00
_cell.angle_gamma   90.00
#
_symmetry.space_group_name_H-M   'P 1'
#
loop_
_entity.id
_entity.type
_entity.pdbx_description
1 polymer ?
#
loop_
_entity_poly.entity_id
_entity_poly.type
_entity_poly.pdbx_seq_one_letter_code
_entity_poly.pdbx_strand_id
1 'polypeptide(L)'
;MSDELQVEPDRLRDAARFIADKAQIIKDGIVQLDKTVGQELLADGWQGNAASAYDESWIEWKQGADDIAAALEESASNLVDAAHRYEMRDQVNRDAIAQAGE
;
A
#
# COMPACT_ATOMS: atom_id res chain seq x y z
N MET A 1 -14.47 8.56 -32.16
CA MET A 1 -13.69 7.33 -31.97
C MET A 1 -13.26 7.36 -30.52
N SER A 2 -13.98 6.61 -29.69
CA SER A 2 -13.70 6.55 -28.25
C SER A 2 -12.33 5.91 -28.09
N ASP A 3 -11.44 6.61 -27.42
CA ASP A 3 -10.12 6.10 -27.05
C ASP A 3 -10.38 4.83 -26.22
N GLU A 4 -10.20 3.67 -26.84
CA GLU A 4 -10.44 2.40 -26.18
C GLU A 4 -9.35 2.27 -25.13
N LEU A 5 -9.74 2.49 -23.87
CA LEU A 5 -8.86 2.41 -22.72
C LEU A 5 -8.31 0.98 -22.62
N GLN A 6 -7.18 0.73 -23.29
CA GLN A 6 -6.43 -0.50 -23.21
C GLN A 6 -5.76 -0.55 -21.84
N VAL A 7 -6.54 -0.88 -20.82
CA VAL A 7 -5.98 -1.21 -19.52
C VAL A 7 -5.35 -2.59 -19.64
N GLU A 8 -4.03 -2.64 -19.55
CA GLU A 8 -3.28 -3.90 -19.46
C GLU A 8 -3.39 -4.42 -18.00
N PRO A 9 -4.18 -5.47 -17.72
CA PRO A 9 -4.37 -5.97 -16.36
C PRO A 9 -3.05 -6.43 -15.72
N ASP A 10 -2.12 -6.91 -16.54
CA ASP A 10 -0.76 -7.27 -16.10
C ASP A 10 0.00 -6.07 -15.53
N ARG A 11 -0.10 -4.88 -16.15
CA ARG A 11 0.53 -3.67 -15.60
C ARG A 11 -0.08 -3.24 -14.27
N LEU A 12 -1.40 -3.42 -14.10
CA LEU A 12 -2.04 -3.16 -12.81
C LEU A 12 -1.54 -4.11 -11.72
N ARG A 13 -1.37 -5.40 -12.06
CA ARG A 13 -0.81 -6.41 -11.15
C ARG A 13 0.64 -6.11 -10.79
N ASP A 14 1.45 -5.69 -11.75
CA ASP A 14 2.85 -5.29 -11.52
C ASP A 14 2.94 -4.06 -10.62
N ALA A 15 2.11 -3.05 -10.87
CA ALA A 15 2.03 -1.85 -10.03
C ALA A 15 1.58 -2.19 -8.60
N ALA A 16 0.56 -3.06 -8.47
CA ALA A 16 0.10 -3.53 -7.17
C ALA A 16 1.22 -4.22 -6.39
N ARG A 17 1.96 -5.13 -7.04
CA ARG A 17 3.08 -5.83 -6.42
C ARG A 17 4.18 -4.87 -5.99
N PHE A 18 4.55 -3.93 -6.85
CA PHE A 18 5.55 -2.92 -6.53
C PHE A 18 5.15 -2.10 -5.30
N ILE A 19 3.88 -1.65 -5.24
CA ILE A 19 3.39 -0.86 -4.11
C ILE A 19 3.35 -1.69 -2.83
N ALA A 20 2.88 -2.94 -2.89
CA ALA A 20 2.86 -3.85 -1.74
C ALA A 20 4.29 -4.09 -1.19
N ASP A 21 5.26 -4.31 -2.07
CA ASP A 21 6.67 -4.48 -1.67
C ASP A 21 7.20 -3.22 -0.98
N LYS A 22 6.83 -2.02 -1.44
CA LYS A 22 7.20 -0.75 -0.77
C LYS A 22 6.51 -0.57 0.57
N ALA A 23 5.24 -0.93 0.68
CA ALA A 23 4.52 -0.87 1.95
C ALA A 23 5.19 -1.78 3.00
N GLN A 24 5.58 -2.99 2.61
CA GLN A 24 6.29 -3.92 3.50
C GLN A 24 7.65 -3.37 3.95
N ILE A 25 8.44 -2.80 3.03
CA ILE A 25 9.73 -2.15 3.37
C ILE A 25 9.53 -1.03 4.40
N ILE A 26 8.48 -0.22 4.24
CA ILE A 26 8.17 0.86 5.18
C ILE A 26 7.80 0.28 6.55
N LYS A 27 6.93 -0.74 6.61
CA LYS A 27 6.56 -1.41 7.86
C LYS A 27 7.76 -1.98 8.60
N ASP A 28 8.64 -2.68 7.88
CA ASP A 28 9.85 -3.26 8.46
C ASP A 28 10.78 -2.16 9.02
N GLY A 29 10.88 -1.04 8.31
CA GLY A 29 11.62 0.14 8.76
C GLY A 29 11.04 0.78 10.02
N ILE A 30 9.71 0.93 10.10
CA ILE A 30 9.01 1.45 11.29
C ILE A 30 9.29 0.56 12.49
N VAL A 31 9.15 -0.77 12.34
CA VAL A 31 9.42 -1.74 13.41
C VAL A 31 10.87 -1.66 13.88
N GLN A 32 11.83 -1.50 12.96
CA GLN A 32 13.23 -1.39 13.31
C GLN A 32 13.51 -0.09 14.09
N LEU A 33 12.95 1.03 13.66
CA LEU A 33 13.13 2.30 14.34
C LEU A 33 12.42 2.34 15.70
N ASP A 34 11.27 1.69 15.84
CA ASP A 34 10.56 1.58 17.12
C ASP A 34 11.36 0.82 18.18
N LYS A 35 12.11 -0.21 17.77
CA LYS A 35 13.03 -0.92 18.68
C LYS A 35 14.16 0.00 19.15
N THR A 36 14.75 0.81 18.28
CA THR A 36 15.90 1.65 18.65
C THR A 36 15.48 2.95 19.35
N VAL A 37 14.47 3.64 18.83
CA VAL A 37 14.04 4.95 19.32
C VAL A 37 13.08 4.76 20.48
N GLY A 38 12.00 4.00 20.27
CA GLY A 38 10.96 3.79 21.27
C GLY A 38 11.44 3.00 22.49
N GLN A 39 12.17 1.91 22.26
CA GLN A 39 12.58 1.02 23.36
C GLN A 39 13.97 1.36 23.92
N GLU A 40 15.00 1.54 23.10
CA GLU A 40 16.37 1.73 23.62
C GLU A 40 16.68 3.18 24.03
N LEU A 41 16.28 4.19 23.26
CA LEU A 41 16.62 5.58 23.55
C LEU A 41 15.73 6.19 24.66
N LEU A 42 14.42 5.99 24.55
CA LEU A 42 13.42 6.67 25.39
C LEU A 42 13.10 5.89 26.68
N ALA A 43 13.17 4.56 26.68
CA ALA A 43 12.90 3.77 27.88
C ALA A 43 14.13 3.61 28.80
N ASP A 44 15.34 3.46 28.24
CA ASP A 44 16.51 3.01 29.03
C ASP A 44 17.51 4.14 29.39
N GLY A 45 17.51 5.29 28.71
CA GLY A 45 18.62 6.25 28.86
C GLY A 45 18.28 7.74 28.95
N TRP A 46 17.23 8.21 28.27
CA TRP A 46 16.96 9.65 28.15
C TRP A 46 15.74 10.08 28.98
N GLN A 47 15.93 11.00 29.94
CA GLN A 47 14.88 11.47 30.85
C GLN A 47 14.80 13.00 30.90
N GLY A 48 13.64 13.52 31.31
CA GLY A 48 13.36 14.96 31.47
C GLY A 48 12.41 15.51 30.40
N ASN A 49 12.06 16.80 30.48
CA ASN A 49 11.03 17.42 29.63
C ASN A 49 11.28 17.26 28.12
N ALA A 50 12.54 17.26 27.70
CA ALA A 50 12.91 17.06 26.30
C ALA A 50 12.66 15.62 25.83
N ALA A 51 12.87 14.62 26.69
CA ALA A 51 12.56 13.23 26.40
C ALA A 51 11.04 13.04 26.24
N SER A 52 10.23 13.58 27.16
CA SER A 52 8.77 13.47 27.08
C SER A 52 8.16 14.17 25.86
N ALA A 53 8.69 15.33 25.45
CA ALA A 53 8.23 15.99 24.22
C ALA A 53 8.61 15.20 22.96
N TYR A 54 9.75 14.51 23.00
CA TYR A 54 10.18 13.65 21.91
C TYR A 54 9.38 12.34 21.85
N ASP A 55 9.00 11.75 22.98
CA ASP A 55 8.08 10.60 23.07
C ASP A 55 6.77 10.90 22.32
N GLU A 56 6.16 12.05 22.61
CA GLU A 56 4.89 12.45 21.98
C GLU A 56 5.05 12.62 20.47
N SER A 57 6.11 13.31 20.05
CA SER A 57 6.42 13.51 18.62
C SER A 57 6.74 12.19 17.91
N TRP A 58 7.38 11.25 18.61
CA TRP A 58 7.71 9.91 18.10
C TRP A 58 6.44 9.07 17.89
N ILE A 59 5.52 9.09 18.85
CA ILE A 59 4.23 8.39 18.75
C ILE A 59 3.42 8.92 17.56
N GLU A 60 3.32 10.24 17.43
CA GLU A 60 2.59 10.87 16.31
C GLU A 60 3.23 10.51 14.96
N TRP A 61 4.56 10.60 14.86
CA TRP A 61 5.29 10.21 13.66
C TRP A 61 5.06 8.74 13.30
N LYS A 62 5.14 7.83 14.28
CA LYS A 62 4.95 6.40 14.08
C LYS A 62 3.55 6.10 13.57
N GLN A 63 2.52 6.71 14.18
CA GLN A 63 1.14 6.56 13.74
C GLN A 63 0.97 7.02 12.28
N GLY A 64 1.51 8.18 11.92
CA GLY A 64 1.44 8.66 10.54
C GLY A 64 2.19 7.76 9.54
N ALA A 65 3.30 7.16 9.96
CA ALA A 65 4.04 6.21 9.14
C ALA A 65 3.26 4.89 8.94
N ASP A 66 2.60 4.39 9.99
CA ASP A 66 1.71 3.23 9.92
C ASP A 66 0.51 3.50 9.00
N ASP A 67 -0.08 4.70 9.07
CA ASP A 67 -1.19 5.12 8.20
C ASP A 67 -0.78 5.14 6.72
N ILE A 68 0.42 5.64 6.41
CA ILE A 68 0.97 5.63 5.04
C ILE A 68 1.16 4.18 4.55
N ALA A 69 1.71 3.31 5.38
CA ALA A 69 1.91 1.91 5.01
C ALA A 69 0.58 1.21 4.74
N ALA A 70 -0.44 1.45 5.58
CA ALA A 70 -1.79 0.90 5.39
C ALA A 70 -2.44 1.42 4.08
N ALA A 71 -2.33 2.71 3.78
CA ALA A 71 -2.87 3.29 2.55
C ALA A 71 -2.21 2.73 1.28
N LEU A 72 -0.91 2.42 1.33
CA LEU A 72 -0.21 1.77 0.22
C LEU A 72 -0.69 0.33 0.03
N GLU A 73 -0.91 -0.44 1.10
CA GLU A 73 -1.48 -1.79 1.00
C GLU A 73 -2.90 -1.78 0.43
N GLU A 74 -3.74 -0.84 0.88
CA GLU A 74 -5.08 -0.66 0.34
C GLU A 74 -5.02 -0.32 -1.15
N SER A 75 -4.12 0.58 -1.55
CA SER A 75 -3.90 0.94 -2.95
C SER A 75 -3.47 -0.27 -3.79
N ALA A 76 -2.57 -1.11 -3.28
CA ALA A 76 -2.18 -2.34 -3.95
C ALA A 76 -3.36 -3.30 -4.12
N SER A 77 -4.17 -3.48 -3.08
CA SER A 77 -5.40 -4.31 -3.14
C SER A 77 -6.37 -3.78 -4.20
N ASN A 78 -6.60 -2.47 -4.22
CA ASN A 78 -7.50 -1.83 -5.17
C ASN A 78 -7.05 -2.01 -6.64
N LEU A 79 -5.73 -2.01 -6.89
CA LEU A 79 -5.18 -2.27 -8.21
C LEU A 79 -5.37 -3.72 -8.66
N VAL A 80 -5.23 -4.69 -7.75
CA VAL A 80 -5.51 -6.11 -8.03
C VAL A 80 -7.00 -6.30 -8.35
N ASP A 81 -7.88 -5.72 -7.54
CA ASP A 81 -9.33 -5.76 -7.75
C ASP A 81 -9.72 -5.15 -9.09
N ALA A 82 -9.09 -4.03 -9.47
CA ALA A 82 -9.30 -3.40 -10.76
C ALA A 82 -8.88 -4.34 -11.91
N ALA A 83 -7.71 -4.99 -11.82
CA ALA A 83 -7.23 -5.94 -12.81
C ALA A 83 -8.22 -7.10 -13.02
N HIS A 84 -8.74 -7.69 -11.94
CA HIS A 84 -9.75 -8.75 -12.01
C HIS A 84 -11.04 -8.27 -12.69
N ARG A 85 -11.51 -7.07 -12.36
CA ARG A 85 -12.72 -6.50 -12.97
C ARG A 85 -12.56 -6.25 -14.47
N TYR A 86 -11.38 -5.83 -14.93
CA TYR A 86 -11.08 -5.67 -16.35
C TYR A 86 -11.06 -7.01 -17.08
N GLU A 87 -10.39 -8.02 -16.54
CA GLU A 87 -10.34 -9.37 -17.13
C GLU A 87 -11.74 -9.99 -17.24
N MET A 88 -12.56 -9.90 -16.19
CA MET A 88 -13.94 -10.39 -16.23
C MET A 88 -14.79 -9.66 -17.28
N ARG A 89 -14.64 -8.33 -17.40
CA ARG A 89 -15.37 -7.53 -18.38
C ARG A 89 -14.99 -7.95 -19.81
N ASP A 90 -13.70 -8.13 -20.06
CA ASP A 90 -13.18 -8.52 -21.36
C ASP A 90 -13.67 -9.93 -21.76
N GLN A 91 -13.70 -10.86 -20.82
CA GLN A 91 -14.26 -12.19 -21.05
C GLN A 91 -15.76 -12.15 -21.40
N VAL A 92 -16.57 -11.43 -20.61
CA VAL A 92 -18.02 -11.28 -20.85
C VAL A 92 -18.28 -10.63 -22.21
N ASN A 93 -17.51 -9.60 -22.58
CA ASN A 93 -17.64 -8.96 -23.88
C ASN A 93 -17.27 -9.92 -25.02
N ARG A 94 -16.19 -10.69 -24.89
CA ARG A 94 -15.80 -11.71 -25.88
C ARG A 94 -16.88 -12.77 -26.07
N ASP A 95 -17.46 -13.28 -24.99
CA ASP A 95 -18.53 -14.28 -25.03
C ASP A 95 -19.80 -13.71 -25.71
N ALA A 96 -20.17 -12.47 -25.40
CA ALA A 96 -21.32 -11.81 -26.02
C ALA A 96 -21.11 -11.56 -27.53
N ILE A 97 -19.91 -11.16 -27.93
CA ILE A 97 -19.55 -10.98 -29.35
C ILE A 97 -19.58 -12.32 -30.09
N ALA A 98 -19.05 -13.38 -29.48
CA ALA A 98 -19.07 -14.72 -30.07
C ALA A 98 -20.51 -15.22 -30.29
N GLN A 99 -21.40 -15.04 -29.31
CA GLN A 99 -22.81 -15.41 -29.41
C GLN A 99 -23.60 -14.59 -30.45
N ALA A 100 -23.28 -13.30 -30.60
CA ALA A 100 -23.96 -12.43 -31.58
C ALA A 100 -23.52 -12.69 -33.04
N GLY A 101 -22.40 -13.39 -33.23
CA GLY A 101 -21.88 -13.77 -34.54
C GLY A 101 -22.35 -15.14 -35.06
N GLU A 102 -23.02 -15.94 -34.22
CA GLU A 102 -23.72 -17.18 -34.59
C GLU A 102 -25.17 -16.90 -35.02
#